data_AF-A0A090LP71-F1
#
_entry.id   AF-A0A090LP71-F1
#
_cell.length_a   1.000
_cell.length_b   1.000
_cell.length_c   1.000
_cell.angle_alpha   90.00
_cell.angle_beta   90.00
_cell.angle_gamma   90.00
#
_symmetry.space_group_name_H-M   'P 1'
#
loop_
_entity.id
_entity.type
_entity.pdbx_description
1 polymer ?
#
loop_
_entity_poly.entity_id
_entity_poly.type
_entity_poly.pdbx_seq_one_letter_code
_entity_poly.pdbx_strand_id
1 'polypeptide(L)'
;MLLRKFCSLTKPKREFIYFHEKENWPKELINNIETNCFVSPDFITEKEEESLMNEITPHMKRLKYERDHWDDAIYLFREREQRNWNKENEIIIKKVIENSIPKESEHLSYIHILDLHKDGYIRPHIDSVRYCGNIVTGLSLLSDSVMRLISKDRKYMFDLFLQRRSLYKLSGAGRYEFTHEILPREKSRFRGHQIIRDRRISVVCRDLPQRNTNDKERIIENIDFKPLV
;
A
#
# COMPACT_ATOMS: atom_id res chain seq x y z
N MET A 1 -1.37 -16.96 23.29
CA MET A 1 -1.31 -16.45 21.90
C MET A 1 -2.47 -15.49 21.68
N LEU A 2 -2.26 -14.19 21.96
CA LEU A 2 -3.31 -13.17 21.84
C LEU A 2 -3.58 -12.93 20.35
N LEU A 3 -4.73 -13.40 19.86
CA LEU A 3 -5.26 -12.94 18.57
C LEU A 3 -5.47 -11.43 18.68
N ARG A 4 -4.55 -10.65 18.08
CA ARG A 4 -4.76 -9.22 17.85
C ARG A 4 -6.00 -9.10 16.97
N LYS A 5 -7.14 -8.70 17.54
CA LYS A 5 -8.37 -8.44 16.79
C LYS A 5 -8.10 -7.28 15.83
N PHE A 6 -7.93 -7.58 14.55
CA PHE A 6 -7.96 -6.58 13.49
C PHE A 6 -9.36 -5.96 13.45
N CYS A 7 -9.46 -4.66 13.65
CA CYS A 7 -10.70 -3.92 13.51
C CYS A 7 -10.85 -3.48 12.04
N SER A 8 -11.19 -4.40 11.13
CA SER A 8 -11.48 -3.98 9.75
C SER A 8 -12.91 -3.43 9.69
N LEU A 9 -13.04 -2.11 9.58
CA LEU A 9 -14.35 -1.44 9.35
C LEU A 9 -15.03 -1.89 8.05
N THR A 10 -14.27 -2.50 7.13
CA THR A 10 -14.77 -3.08 5.87
C THR A 10 -14.33 -4.54 5.76
N LYS A 11 -15.22 -5.42 5.27
CA LYS A 11 -14.90 -6.85 5.16
C LYS A 11 -13.97 -7.07 3.97
N PRO A 12 -12.81 -7.71 4.17
CA PRO A 12 -11.92 -8.07 3.06
C PRO A 12 -12.65 -9.01 2.10
N LYS A 13 -12.59 -8.72 0.79
CA LYS A 13 -13.24 -9.55 -0.22
C LYS A 13 -12.22 -10.45 -0.91
N ARG A 14 -12.35 -11.76 -0.69
CA ARG A 14 -11.44 -12.79 -1.24
C ARG A 14 -11.44 -12.85 -2.78
N GLU A 15 -12.47 -12.34 -3.44
CA GLU A 15 -12.57 -12.30 -4.90
C GLU A 15 -11.50 -11.43 -5.57
N PHE A 16 -10.88 -10.50 -4.84
CA PHE A 16 -9.81 -9.64 -5.33
C PHE A 16 -8.42 -10.24 -5.17
N ILE A 17 -8.32 -11.46 -4.62
CA ILE A 17 -7.08 -12.23 -4.54
C ILE A 17 -7.17 -13.37 -5.55
N TYR A 18 -6.14 -13.52 -6.36
CA TYR A 18 -6.02 -14.61 -7.32
C TYR A 18 -4.67 -15.32 -7.15
N PHE A 19 -4.72 -16.57 -6.68
CA PHE A 19 -3.55 -17.44 -6.59
C PHE A 19 -3.33 -18.13 -7.93
N HIS A 20 -2.13 -17.98 -8.50
CA HIS A 20 -1.72 -18.73 -9.69
C HIS A 20 -1.34 -20.15 -9.28
N GLU A 21 -1.77 -21.14 -10.08
CA GLU A 21 -1.52 -22.57 -9.82
C GLU A 21 -1.84 -22.97 -8.37
N LYS A 22 -3.02 -22.54 -7.87
CA LYS A 22 -3.41 -22.63 -6.45
C LYS A 22 -3.28 -24.05 -5.88
N GLU A 23 -3.44 -25.07 -6.70
CA GLU A 23 -3.26 -26.49 -6.39
C GLU A 23 -1.85 -26.84 -5.89
N ASN A 24 -0.83 -26.09 -6.30
CA ASN A 24 0.57 -26.31 -5.93
C ASN A 24 0.94 -25.62 -4.60
N TRP A 25 0.03 -24.87 -4.00
CA TRP A 25 0.31 -24.08 -2.81
C TRP A 25 0.09 -24.86 -1.50
N PRO A 26 0.98 -24.70 -0.50
CA PRO A 26 0.72 -25.15 0.85
C PRO A 26 -0.52 -24.46 1.44
N LYS A 27 -1.45 -25.24 1.99
CA LYS A 27 -2.71 -24.72 2.57
C LYS A 27 -2.47 -23.68 3.67
N GLU A 28 -1.43 -23.86 4.48
CA GLU A 28 -1.07 -22.92 5.54
C GLU A 28 -0.64 -21.56 4.98
N LEU A 29 0.08 -21.54 3.85
CA LEU A 29 0.50 -20.32 3.20
C LEU A 29 -0.68 -19.57 2.57
N ILE A 30 -1.60 -20.30 1.93
CA ILE A 30 -2.86 -19.73 1.44
C ILE A 30 -3.62 -19.07 2.60
N ASN A 31 -3.79 -19.79 3.72
CA ASN A 31 -4.49 -19.26 4.89
C ASN A 31 -3.79 -18.03 5.48
N ASN A 32 -2.45 -18.01 5.50
CA ASN A 32 -1.68 -16.85 5.94
C ASN A 32 -1.97 -15.64 5.05
N ILE A 33 -1.94 -15.80 3.72
CA ILE A 33 -2.21 -14.71 2.77
C ILE A 33 -3.65 -14.25 2.88
N GLU A 34 -4.64 -15.16 2.88
CA GLU A 34 -6.06 -14.81 2.99
C GLU A 34 -6.41 -14.12 4.32
N THR A 35 -5.58 -14.32 5.37
CA THR A 35 -5.74 -13.65 6.67
C THR A 35 -5.06 -12.28 6.72
N ASN A 36 -3.89 -12.15 6.09
CA ASN A 36 -3.00 -11.00 6.28
C ASN A 36 -3.00 -10.02 5.10
N CYS A 37 -3.51 -10.41 3.93
CA CYS A 37 -3.60 -9.59 2.74
C CYS A 37 -5.05 -9.45 2.31
N PHE A 38 -5.44 -8.25 1.86
CA PHE A 38 -6.78 -8.04 1.32
C PHE A 38 -6.86 -6.85 0.38
N VAL A 39 -7.97 -6.81 -0.37
CA VAL A 39 -8.51 -5.61 -1.01
C VAL A 39 -9.94 -5.41 -0.53
N SER A 40 -10.26 -4.19 -0.14
CA SER A 40 -11.61 -3.72 0.15
C SER A 40 -12.02 -2.78 -0.98
N PRO A 41 -12.89 -3.22 -1.91
CA PRO A 41 -13.41 -2.35 -2.96
C PRO A 41 -14.31 -1.27 -2.37
N ASP A 42 -14.49 -0.17 -3.12
CA ASP A 42 -15.35 0.97 -2.74
C ASP A 42 -15.16 1.41 -1.29
N PHE A 43 -13.90 1.41 -0.83
CA PHE A 43 -13.54 1.79 0.54
C PHE A 43 -13.80 3.27 0.81
N ILE A 44 -13.60 4.09 -0.23
CA ILE A 44 -14.02 5.48 -0.26
C ILE A 44 -15.11 5.69 -1.32
N THR A 45 -15.93 6.70 -1.08
CA THR A 45 -16.91 7.23 -2.03
C THR A 45 -16.23 8.07 -3.11
N GLU A 46 -16.96 8.37 -4.18
CA GLU A 46 -16.48 9.27 -5.24
C GLU A 46 -16.21 10.69 -4.72
N LYS A 47 -17.02 11.17 -3.77
CA LYS A 47 -16.83 12.47 -3.12
C LYS A 47 -15.55 12.51 -2.26
N GLU A 48 -15.29 11.44 -1.51
CA GLU A 48 -14.04 11.30 -0.75
C GLU A 48 -12.82 11.26 -1.68
N GLU A 49 -12.91 10.54 -2.82
CA GLU A 49 -11.85 10.56 -3.83
C GLU A 49 -11.66 11.95 -4.42
N GLU A 50 -12.73 12.66 -4.76
CA GLU A 50 -12.66 14.02 -5.30
C GLU A 50 -12.00 14.99 -4.30
N SER A 51 -12.36 14.93 -3.02
CA SER A 51 -11.75 15.77 -1.97
C SER A 51 -10.25 15.51 -1.83
N LEU A 52 -9.82 14.24 -1.85
CA LEU A 52 -8.40 13.87 -1.88
C LEU A 52 -7.71 14.42 -3.13
N MET A 53 -8.32 14.27 -4.31
CA MET A 53 -7.73 14.71 -5.57
C MET A 53 -7.61 16.22 -5.67
N ASN A 54 -8.56 16.98 -5.12
CA ASN A 54 -8.51 18.45 -5.06
C ASN A 54 -7.33 18.94 -4.21
N GLU A 55 -7.00 18.22 -3.14
CA GLU A 55 -5.85 18.54 -2.31
C GLU A 55 -4.53 18.05 -2.93
N ILE A 56 -4.48 16.83 -3.46
CA ILE A 56 -3.25 16.20 -3.96
C ILE A 56 -2.78 16.82 -5.29
N THR A 57 -3.71 17.05 -6.22
CA THR A 57 -3.38 17.40 -7.62
C THR A 57 -2.56 18.68 -7.77
N PRO A 58 -2.85 19.80 -7.08
CA PRO A 58 -2.08 21.04 -7.21
C PRO A 58 -0.60 20.86 -6.88
N HIS A 59 -0.28 20.01 -5.90
CA HIS A 59 1.11 19.71 -5.53
C HIS A 59 1.76 18.78 -6.54
N MET A 60 1.09 17.68 -6.92
CA MET A 60 1.65 16.71 -7.87
C MET A 60 1.92 17.33 -9.24
N LYS A 61 1.07 18.24 -9.73
CA LYS A 61 1.26 18.94 -11.01
C LYS A 61 2.56 19.75 -11.10
N ARG A 62 3.16 20.14 -9.97
CA ARG A 62 4.44 20.87 -9.93
C ARG A 62 5.66 19.95 -10.06
N LEU A 63 5.46 18.64 -9.88
CA LEU A 63 6.50 17.63 -10.01
C LEU A 63 6.52 17.07 -11.44
N LYS A 64 7.73 16.82 -11.95
CA LYS A 64 7.94 16.14 -13.22
C LYS A 64 7.84 14.63 -13.01
N TYR A 65 7.43 13.91 -14.05
CA TYR A 65 7.56 12.45 -14.04
C TYR A 65 9.04 12.08 -14.19
N GLU A 66 9.52 11.29 -13.26
CA GLU A 66 10.84 10.68 -13.22
C GLU A 66 10.76 9.31 -13.90
N ARG A 67 11.72 9.02 -14.79
CA ARG A 67 11.76 7.72 -15.49
C ARG A 67 12.37 6.64 -14.61
N ASP A 68 13.45 6.95 -13.92
CA ASP A 68 14.16 6.03 -13.04
C ASP A 68 14.67 6.79 -11.80
N HIS A 69 14.81 6.09 -10.69
CA HIS A 69 15.36 6.58 -9.42
C HIS A 69 16.58 5.70 -9.05
N TRP A 70 17.40 6.08 -8.06
CA TRP A 70 18.67 5.38 -7.78
C TRP A 70 18.51 3.89 -7.39
N ASP A 71 17.33 3.48 -6.95
CA ASP A 71 16.97 2.11 -6.58
C ASP A 71 16.20 1.35 -7.68
N ASP A 72 15.92 1.98 -8.83
CA ASP A 72 15.23 1.43 -10.01
C ASP A 72 13.86 0.77 -9.74
N ALA A 73 13.28 0.99 -8.55
CA ALA A 73 12.07 0.30 -8.11
C ALA A 73 10.81 0.79 -8.83
N ILE A 74 10.76 2.06 -9.24
CA ILE A 74 9.57 2.68 -9.82
C ILE A 74 9.95 3.35 -11.15
N TYR A 75 9.15 3.09 -12.18
CA TYR A 75 9.32 3.67 -13.51
C TYR A 75 8.19 4.64 -13.87
N LEU A 76 8.56 5.79 -14.43
CA LEU A 76 7.65 6.82 -14.94
C LEU A 76 6.59 7.26 -13.92
N PHE A 77 7.08 7.85 -12.83
CA PHE A 77 6.31 8.22 -11.65
C PHE A 77 6.66 9.62 -11.17
N ARG A 78 5.89 10.13 -10.22
CA ARG A 78 6.30 11.25 -9.38
C ARG A 78 5.71 11.03 -8.00
N GLU A 79 6.41 11.47 -6.98
CA GLU A 79 6.01 11.18 -5.62
C GLU A 79 6.30 12.32 -4.67
N ARG A 80 5.66 12.26 -3.52
CA ARG A 80 5.95 13.12 -2.39
C ARG A 80 5.46 12.49 -1.11
N GLU A 81 5.89 13.07 -0.02
CA GLU A 81 5.32 12.82 1.29
C GLU A 81 4.41 13.98 1.72
N GLN A 82 3.34 13.65 2.43
CA GLN A 82 2.42 14.62 3.01
C GLN A 82 2.08 14.24 4.45
N ARG A 83 2.26 15.22 5.36
CA ARG A 83 1.88 15.10 6.77
C ARG A 83 0.55 15.78 7.07
N ASN A 84 0.39 17.01 6.63
CA ASN A 84 -0.79 17.82 6.91
C ASN A 84 -1.85 17.59 5.83
N TRP A 85 -3.08 17.35 6.26
CA TRP A 85 -4.24 17.19 5.39
C TRP A 85 -5.31 18.21 5.79
N ASN A 86 -6.20 18.58 4.86
CA ASN A 86 -7.38 19.36 5.25
C ASN A 86 -8.30 18.51 6.15
N LYS A 87 -9.25 19.16 6.86
CA LYS A 87 -10.12 18.48 7.83
C LYS A 87 -10.94 17.32 7.23
N GLU A 88 -11.39 17.44 5.98
CA GLU A 88 -12.15 16.38 5.32
C GLU A 88 -11.26 15.18 5.01
N ASN A 89 -10.07 15.43 4.47
CA ASN A 89 -9.13 14.40 4.08
C ASN A 89 -8.44 13.75 5.29
N GLU A 90 -8.24 14.48 6.39
CA GLU A 90 -7.74 13.91 7.65
C GLU A 90 -8.65 12.78 8.16
N ILE A 91 -9.97 12.92 8.02
CA ILE A 91 -10.94 11.86 8.38
C ILE A 91 -10.74 10.62 7.50
N ILE A 92 -10.53 10.81 6.20
CA ILE A 92 -10.30 9.70 5.24
C ILE A 92 -8.98 8.99 5.55
N ILE A 93 -7.91 9.75 5.79
CA ILE A 93 -6.59 9.23 6.16
C ILE A 93 -6.67 8.46 7.47
N LYS A 94 -7.35 9.00 8.48
CA LYS A 94 -7.58 8.30 9.75
C LYS A 94 -8.34 7.00 9.55
N LYS A 95 -9.39 7.00 8.72
CA LYS A 95 -10.16 5.80 8.35
C LYS A 95 -9.27 4.73 7.69
N VAL A 96 -8.35 5.12 6.80
CA VAL A 96 -7.36 4.22 6.17
C VAL A 96 -6.46 3.57 7.23
N ILE A 97 -5.88 4.39 8.12
CA ILE A 97 -4.96 3.94 9.17
C ILE A 97 -5.69 3.01 10.15
N GLU A 98 -6.82 3.44 10.71
CA GLU A 98 -7.56 2.67 11.73
C GLU A 98 -8.15 1.35 11.21
N ASN A 99 -8.39 1.24 9.90
CA ASN A 99 -8.84 -0.01 9.28
C ASN A 99 -7.72 -1.07 9.19
N SER A 100 -6.48 -0.62 8.96
CA SER A 100 -5.37 -1.52 8.63
C SER A 100 -4.36 -1.69 9.77
N ILE A 101 -4.04 -0.62 10.49
CA ILE A 101 -2.99 -0.53 11.50
C ILE A 101 -3.63 -0.58 12.90
N PRO A 102 -3.23 -1.54 13.77
CA PRO A 102 -3.73 -1.63 15.14
C PRO A 102 -3.49 -0.33 15.92
N LYS A 103 -4.42 0.04 16.82
CA LYS A 103 -4.36 1.28 17.61
C LYS A 103 -3.11 1.38 18.49
N GLU A 104 -2.54 0.24 18.87
CA GLU A 104 -1.34 0.15 19.70
C GLU A 104 -0.06 0.30 18.89
N SER A 105 -0.14 0.35 17.56
CA SER A 105 1.01 0.49 16.66
C SER A 105 1.17 1.96 16.27
N GLU A 106 2.41 2.46 16.35
CA GLU A 106 2.75 3.76 15.78
C GLU A 106 2.78 3.64 14.24
N HIS A 107 2.49 4.74 13.55
CA HIS A 107 2.55 4.81 12.08
C HIS A 107 3.39 6.01 11.65
N LEU A 108 3.89 5.98 10.41
CA LEU A 108 4.61 7.12 9.85
C LEU A 108 3.69 8.34 9.81
N SER A 109 4.19 9.49 10.27
CA SER A 109 3.47 10.76 10.18
C SER A 109 3.45 11.32 8.76
N TYR A 110 4.43 10.93 7.94
CA TYR A 110 4.52 11.28 6.54
C TYR A 110 3.91 10.17 5.69
N ILE A 111 2.84 10.52 4.97
CA ILE A 111 2.10 9.59 4.11
C ILE A 111 2.63 9.72 2.70
N HIS A 112 2.94 8.58 2.10
CA HIS A 112 3.54 8.52 0.77
C HIS A 112 2.44 8.63 -0.29
N ILE A 113 2.57 9.63 -1.16
CA ILE A 113 1.69 9.82 -2.31
C ILE A 113 2.50 9.52 -3.56
N LEU A 114 2.09 8.48 -4.29
CA LEU A 114 2.72 8.04 -5.52
C LEU A 114 1.76 8.23 -6.69
N ASP A 115 2.17 8.99 -7.71
CA ASP A 115 1.43 9.20 -8.96
C ASP A 115 2.16 8.50 -10.11
N LEU A 116 1.56 7.42 -10.59
CA LEU A 116 2.04 6.64 -11.73
C LEU A 116 1.38 7.16 -13.01
N HIS A 117 2.20 7.39 -14.03
CA HIS A 117 1.70 7.59 -15.39
C HIS A 117 0.99 6.32 -15.90
N LYS A 118 0.18 6.44 -16.97
CA LYS A 118 -0.51 5.30 -17.61
C LYS A 118 0.44 4.20 -18.10
N ASP A 119 1.67 4.59 -18.41
CA ASP A 119 2.77 3.70 -18.84
C ASP A 119 3.80 3.46 -17.72
N GLY A 120 3.55 4.00 -16.51
CA GLY A 120 4.38 3.81 -15.33
C GLY A 120 4.06 2.51 -14.61
N TYR A 121 5.04 1.96 -13.89
CA TYR A 121 4.92 0.70 -13.17
C TYR A 121 5.88 0.66 -11.99
N ILE A 122 5.66 -0.31 -11.10
CA ILE A 122 6.54 -0.57 -9.97
C ILE A 122 7.13 -1.96 -10.19
N ARG A 123 8.45 -2.10 -10.12
CA ARG A 123 9.16 -3.37 -10.25
C ARG A 123 8.99 -4.23 -8.99
N PRO A 124 9.23 -5.56 -9.07
CA PRO A 124 9.21 -6.44 -7.89
C PRO A 124 10.18 -5.98 -6.82
N HIS A 125 9.67 -5.63 -5.63
CA HIS A 125 10.48 -5.22 -4.49
C HIS A 125 9.83 -5.59 -3.15
N ILE A 126 10.59 -5.51 -2.07
CA ILE A 126 10.10 -5.64 -0.69
C ILE A 126 10.39 -4.33 0.03
N ASP A 127 9.36 -3.74 0.65
CA ASP A 127 9.51 -2.50 1.42
C ASP A 127 10.56 -2.68 2.52
N SER A 128 11.44 -1.70 2.67
CA SER A 128 12.54 -1.74 3.64
C SER A 128 12.03 -1.96 5.07
N VAL A 129 12.49 -3.02 5.71
CA VAL A 129 12.20 -3.32 7.13
C VAL A 129 12.79 -2.28 8.09
N ARG A 130 13.71 -1.42 7.62
CA ARG A 130 14.27 -0.32 8.42
C ARG A 130 13.28 0.83 8.63
N TYR A 131 12.36 1.02 7.69
CA TYR A 131 11.45 2.17 7.67
C TYR A 131 9.96 1.78 7.71
N CYS A 132 9.65 0.52 7.37
CA CYS A 132 8.29 -0.01 7.35
C CYS A 132 8.17 -1.23 8.27
N GLY A 133 7.20 -1.19 9.19
CA GLY A 133 6.87 -2.30 10.06
C GLY A 133 6.13 -3.44 9.36
N ASN A 134 5.15 -4.03 10.04
CA ASN A 134 4.45 -5.23 9.58
C ASN A 134 3.34 -4.95 8.55
N ILE A 135 2.91 -3.71 8.38
CA ILE A 135 1.70 -3.34 7.65
C ILE A 135 2.02 -2.26 6.63
N VAL A 136 1.79 -2.60 5.36
CA VAL A 136 1.67 -1.63 4.28
C VAL A 136 0.21 -1.60 3.86
N THR A 137 -0.40 -0.41 3.85
CA THR A 137 -1.77 -0.23 3.37
C THR A 137 -1.81 0.91 2.38
N GLY A 138 -2.60 0.76 1.31
CA GLY A 138 -2.64 1.77 0.26
C GLY A 138 -4.03 1.95 -0.32
N LEU A 139 -4.44 3.21 -0.41
CA LEU A 139 -5.64 3.64 -1.08
C LEU A 139 -5.34 3.85 -2.57
N SER A 140 -6.09 3.20 -3.45
CA SER A 140 -5.93 3.32 -4.91
C SER A 140 -6.93 4.33 -5.49
N LEU A 141 -6.44 5.32 -6.24
CA LEU A 141 -7.24 6.42 -6.79
C LEU A 141 -7.10 6.49 -8.33
N LEU A 142 -8.07 7.14 -8.98
CA LEU A 142 -8.18 7.41 -10.42
C LEU A 142 -8.39 6.20 -11.34
N SER A 143 -7.58 5.15 -11.24
CA SER A 143 -7.67 4.01 -12.15
C SER A 143 -7.32 2.68 -11.48
N ASP A 144 -7.90 1.62 -12.02
CA ASP A 144 -7.63 0.24 -11.61
C ASP A 144 -6.18 -0.17 -11.94
N SER A 145 -5.68 -1.15 -11.20
CA SER A 145 -4.38 -1.79 -11.46
C SER A 145 -4.32 -3.20 -10.89
N VAL A 146 -3.28 -3.94 -11.28
CA VAL A 146 -2.98 -5.26 -10.72
C VAL A 146 -1.68 -5.16 -9.97
N MET A 147 -1.72 -5.50 -8.68
CA MET A 147 -0.52 -5.72 -7.89
C MET A 147 -0.19 -7.21 -7.91
N ARG A 148 1.01 -7.57 -8.34
CA ARG A 148 1.47 -8.96 -8.34
C ARG A 148 2.44 -9.17 -7.20
N LEU A 149 2.26 -10.28 -6.49
CA LEU A 149 3.11 -10.71 -5.40
C LEU A 149 3.77 -12.04 -5.75
N ILE A 150 5.09 -12.09 -5.67
CA ILE A 150 5.92 -13.26 -6.04
C ILE A 150 6.80 -13.62 -4.84
N SER A 151 6.78 -14.88 -4.42
CA SER A 151 7.62 -15.34 -3.30
C SER A 151 9.10 -15.18 -3.63
N LYS A 152 9.96 -14.99 -2.61
CA LYS A 152 11.41 -14.86 -2.79
C LYS A 152 12.04 -16.01 -3.58
N ASP A 153 11.53 -17.24 -3.39
CA ASP A 153 11.95 -18.43 -4.12
C ASP A 153 11.28 -18.61 -5.49
N ARG A 154 10.41 -17.66 -5.89
CA ARG A 154 9.67 -17.60 -7.15
C ARG A 154 8.74 -18.78 -7.43
N LYS A 155 8.42 -19.59 -6.41
CA LYS A 155 7.51 -20.73 -6.55
C LYS A 155 6.04 -20.35 -6.50
N TYR A 156 5.74 -19.26 -5.81
CA TYR A 156 4.37 -18.90 -5.49
C TYR A 156 4.08 -17.48 -5.96
N MET A 157 2.97 -17.31 -6.68
CA MET A 157 2.56 -16.03 -7.23
C MET A 157 1.06 -15.80 -7.03
N PHE A 158 0.69 -14.63 -6.52
CA PHE A 158 -0.70 -14.22 -6.43
C PHE A 158 -0.88 -12.76 -6.84
N ASP A 159 -2.02 -12.45 -7.41
CA ASP A 159 -2.38 -11.10 -7.82
C ASP A 159 -3.45 -10.53 -6.89
N LEU A 160 -3.35 -9.23 -6.61
CA LEU A 160 -4.38 -8.41 -6.02
C LEU A 160 -4.96 -7.49 -7.09
N PHE A 161 -6.28 -7.49 -7.26
CA PHE A 161 -6.95 -6.52 -8.13
C PHE A 161 -7.26 -5.25 -7.37
N LEU A 162 -6.50 -4.19 -7.65
CA LEU A 162 -6.57 -2.89 -6.98
C LEU A 162 -7.48 -1.97 -7.77
N GLN A 163 -8.77 -2.02 -7.48
CA GLN A 163 -9.74 -1.13 -8.10
C GLN A 163 -9.55 0.32 -7.65
N ARG A 164 -9.97 1.27 -8.48
CA ARG A 164 -10.18 2.66 -8.08
C ARG A 164 -11.05 2.70 -6.82
N ARG A 165 -10.70 3.58 -5.88
CA ARG A 165 -11.30 3.74 -4.54
C ARG A 165 -11.17 2.53 -3.59
N SER A 166 -10.33 1.55 -3.93
CA SER A 166 -10.09 0.41 -3.04
C SER A 166 -8.97 0.68 -2.04
N LEU A 167 -9.06 0.02 -0.87
CA LEU A 167 -7.99 -0.08 0.10
C LEU A 167 -7.38 -1.47 0.03
N TYR A 168 -6.06 -1.57 -0.16
CA TYR A 168 -5.35 -2.84 0.01
C TYR A 168 -4.51 -2.83 1.28
N LYS A 169 -4.28 -4.02 1.84
CA LYS A 169 -3.34 -4.24 2.94
C LYS A 169 -2.43 -5.40 2.60
N LEU A 170 -1.15 -5.24 2.88
CA LEU A 170 -0.15 -6.30 2.93
C LEU A 170 0.37 -6.43 4.36
N SER A 171 0.40 -7.66 4.88
CA SER A 171 1.03 -7.98 6.15
C SER A 171 1.43 -9.46 6.20
N GLY A 172 2.13 -9.89 7.25
CA GLY A 172 2.56 -11.28 7.38
C GLY A 172 3.43 -11.74 6.20
N ALA A 173 3.19 -12.95 5.68
CA ALA A 173 3.98 -13.48 4.58
C ALA A 173 3.96 -12.57 3.34
N GLY A 174 2.81 -11.98 3.00
CA GLY A 174 2.69 -11.11 1.82
C GLY A 174 3.54 -9.83 1.90
N ARG A 175 3.92 -9.36 3.10
CA ARG A 175 4.79 -8.19 3.28
C ARG A 175 6.28 -8.54 3.33
N TYR A 176 6.63 -9.71 3.88
CA TYR A 176 8.02 -10.06 4.18
C TYR A 176 8.62 -11.10 3.23
N GLU A 177 7.81 -12.01 2.70
CA GLU A 177 8.27 -13.16 1.91
C GLU A 177 7.93 -13.06 0.42
N PHE A 178 7.17 -12.03 0.04
CA PHE A 178 6.78 -11.78 -1.34
C PHE A 178 7.27 -10.40 -1.77
N THR A 179 7.95 -10.35 -2.92
CA THR A 179 8.09 -9.09 -3.65
C THR A 179 6.74 -8.66 -4.15
N HIS A 180 6.46 -7.36 -4.20
CA HIS A 180 5.26 -6.83 -4.82
C HIS A 180 5.62 -5.87 -5.96
N GLU A 181 4.78 -5.85 -6.99
CA GLU A 181 4.93 -5.02 -8.19
C GLU A 181 3.58 -4.49 -8.66
N ILE A 182 3.55 -3.35 -9.34
CA ILE A 182 2.36 -2.87 -10.06
C ILE A 182 2.59 -3.11 -11.53
N LEU A 183 1.81 -4.02 -12.13
CA LEU A 183 2.09 -4.54 -13.47
C LEU A 183 2.01 -3.44 -14.55
N PRO A 184 2.97 -3.38 -15.49
CA PRO A 184 2.92 -2.47 -16.64
C PRO A 184 1.73 -2.82 -17.55
N ARG A 185 1.32 -1.87 -18.39
CA ARG A 185 0.12 -1.95 -19.25
C ARG A 185 0.00 -3.28 -19.99
N GLU A 186 1.04 -3.67 -20.70
CA GLU A 186 1.15 -4.88 -21.51
C GLU A 186 1.01 -6.19 -20.70
N LYS A 187 1.31 -6.16 -19.40
CA LYS A 187 1.21 -7.34 -18.51
C LYS A 187 0.04 -7.26 -17.53
N SER A 188 -0.68 -6.13 -17.50
CA SER A 188 -1.72 -5.87 -16.49
C SER A 188 -2.95 -6.73 -16.75
N ARG A 189 -2.96 -7.93 -16.14
CA ARG A 189 -4.04 -8.90 -16.26
C ARG A 189 -4.42 -9.45 -14.90
N PHE A 190 -5.72 -9.59 -14.66
CA PHE A 190 -6.26 -10.25 -13.48
C PHE A 190 -7.16 -11.39 -13.93
N ARG A 191 -6.89 -12.63 -13.47
CA ARG A 191 -7.63 -13.84 -13.89
C ARG A 191 -7.71 -13.96 -15.42
N GLY A 192 -6.62 -13.67 -16.12
CA GLY A 192 -6.54 -13.66 -17.59
C GLY A 192 -7.14 -12.43 -18.29
N HIS A 193 -7.98 -11.66 -17.62
CA HIS A 193 -8.65 -10.48 -18.19
C HIS A 193 -7.72 -9.27 -18.17
N GLN A 194 -7.64 -8.56 -19.29
CA GLN A 194 -6.84 -7.34 -19.41
C GLN A 194 -7.43 -6.23 -18.54
N ILE A 195 -6.60 -5.64 -17.69
CA ILE A 195 -6.91 -4.41 -16.94
C ILE A 195 -6.23 -3.26 -17.67
N ILE A 196 -7.01 -2.26 -18.08
CA ILE A 196 -6.50 -1.11 -18.83
C ILE A 196 -5.85 -0.15 -17.83
N ARG A 197 -4.53 0.03 -17.95
CA ARG A 197 -3.77 1.00 -17.14
C ARG A 197 -3.99 2.42 -17.64
N ASP A 198 -4.33 3.30 -16.70
CA ASP A 198 -4.31 4.75 -16.85
C ASP A 198 -3.48 5.39 -15.70
N ARG A 199 -3.46 6.72 -15.62
CA ARG A 199 -2.85 7.45 -14.51
C ARG A 199 -3.48 7.00 -13.19
N ARG A 200 -2.62 6.55 -12.28
CA ARG A 200 -3.02 6.03 -10.96
C ARG A 200 -2.32 6.81 -9.87
N ILE A 201 -3.06 7.23 -8.85
CA ILE A 201 -2.46 7.73 -7.60
C ILE A 201 -2.67 6.69 -6.51
N SER A 202 -1.67 6.47 -5.67
CA SER A 202 -1.84 5.78 -4.39
C SER A 202 -1.42 6.63 -3.21
N VAL A 203 -2.19 6.54 -2.14
CA VAL A 203 -1.88 7.11 -0.83
C VAL A 203 -1.54 5.93 0.09
N VAL A 204 -0.25 5.80 0.42
CA VAL A 204 0.32 4.64 1.11
C VAL A 204 0.69 5.01 2.54
N CYS A 205 0.10 4.27 3.49
CA CYS A 205 0.38 4.37 4.91
C CYS A 205 1.12 3.11 5.37
N ARG A 206 2.06 3.29 6.30
CA ARG A 206 2.87 2.20 6.86
C ARG A 206 2.92 2.33 8.38
N ASP A 207 2.91 1.19 9.07
CA ASP A 207 3.25 1.17 10.49
C ASP A 207 4.76 1.35 10.68
N LEU A 208 5.14 1.83 11.86
CA LEU A 208 6.55 1.91 12.25
C LEU A 208 7.07 0.50 12.61
N PRO A 209 8.36 0.20 12.33
CA PRO A 209 9.00 -0.99 12.85
C PRO A 209 8.84 -1.06 14.37
N GLN A 210 8.47 -2.25 14.90
CA GLN A 210 8.44 -2.45 16.35
C GLN A 210 9.88 -2.28 16.88
N ARG A 211 10.06 -1.39 17.86
CA ARG A 211 11.36 -1.17 18.50
C ARG A 211 11.87 -2.49 19.06
N ASN A 212 12.98 -3.00 18.53
CA ASN A 212 13.75 -4.01 19.25
C ASN A 212 14.43 -3.31 20.44
N THR A 213 14.28 -3.84 21.64
CA THR A 213 14.84 -3.33 22.90
C THR A 213 16.38 -3.24 22.94
N ASN A 214 17.08 -3.61 21.87
CA ASN A 214 18.54 -3.65 21.80
C ASN A 214 19.18 -2.55 20.95
N ASP A 215 18.42 -1.72 20.23
CA ASP A 215 19.02 -0.67 19.38
C ASP A 215 19.10 0.68 20.13
N LYS A 216 19.93 0.74 21.18
CA LYS A 216 20.24 2.00 21.91
C LYS A 216 21.09 2.98 21.08
N GLU A 217 21.68 2.55 19.96
CA GLU A 217 22.61 3.36 19.15
C GLU A 217 21.95 4.32 18.14
N ARG A 218 20.62 4.41 18.07
CA ARG A 218 19.94 5.18 17.00
C ARG A 218 19.07 6.34 17.47
N ILE A 219 19.26 6.80 18.70
CA ILE A 219 18.54 7.96 19.23
C ILE A 219 19.30 9.22 18.80
N ILE A 220 18.67 10.08 17.98
CA ILE A 220 18.94 11.52 18.04
C ILE A 220 18.21 12.00 19.28
N GLU A 221 18.95 12.32 20.34
CA GLU A 221 18.38 12.87 21.55
C GLU A 221 17.87 14.29 21.26
N ASN A 222 16.65 14.57 21.73
CA ASN A 222 15.93 15.86 21.70
C ASN A 222 15.28 16.23 20.36
N ILE A 223 14.07 15.73 20.12
CA ILE A 223 13.07 16.47 19.33
C ILE A 223 11.80 16.61 20.18
N ASP A 224 11.66 17.78 20.78
CA ASP A 224 10.46 18.23 21.47
C ASP A 224 9.47 18.77 20.42
N PHE A 225 8.30 18.14 20.28
CA PHE A 225 7.22 18.66 19.45
C PHE A 225 6.15 19.26 20.35
N LYS A 226 6.14 20.59 20.45
CA LYS A 226 5.04 21.29 21.10
C LYS A 226 3.77 21.18 20.23
N PRO A 227 2.61 20.86 20.83
CA PRO A 227 1.33 20.91 20.12
C PRO A 227 1.01 22.36 19.76
N LEU A 228 0.54 22.58 18.53
CA LEU A 228 0.01 23.87 18.12
C LEU A 228 -1.37 24.06 18.75
N VAL A 229 -1.51 25.20 19.44
CA VAL A 229 -2.78 25.79 19.90
C VAL A 229 -3.64 26.14 18.70
#